data_AF-A0A950QQM0-F1
#
_entry.id   AF-A0A950QQM0-F1
#
_cell.length_a   1.000
_cell.length_b   1.000
_cell.length_c   1.000
_cell.angle_alpha   90.00
_cell.angle_beta   90.00
_cell.angle_gamma   90.00
#
_symmetry.space_group_name_H-M   'P 1'
#
loop_
_entity.id
_entity.type
_entity.pdbx_description
1 polymer ?
#
loop_
_entity_poly.entity_id
_entity_poly.type
_entity_poly.pdbx_seq_one_letter_code
_entity_poly.pdbx_strand_id
1 'polypeptide(L)'
;DAYDFDKKTKNRGFAGLSYVYQQTVGLLFEWDNATEWKERRINFGLRYFVTPVFTVDAIGRNVPEPGTPDKERETERVLRLGYTGSF
;
A
#
# COMPACT_ATOMS: atom_id res chain seq x y z
N ASP A 1 -23.64 32.16 11.19
CA ASP A 1 -22.43 31.85 10.41
C ASP A 1 -21.75 30.61 10.94
N ALA A 2 -22.14 29.48 10.35
CA ALA A 2 -21.65 28.15 10.67
C ALA A 2 -20.41 27.86 9.82
N TYR A 3 -19.23 28.12 10.37
CA TYR A 3 -18.01 27.47 9.92
C TYR A 3 -17.70 26.34 10.89
N ASP A 4 -18.36 25.21 10.65
CA ASP A 4 -18.10 23.95 11.32
C ASP A 4 -16.83 23.32 10.74
N PHE A 5 -15.69 23.98 10.92
CA PHE A 5 -14.39 23.33 10.81
C PHE A 5 -14.14 22.57 12.11
N ASP A 6 -15.04 21.61 12.40
CA ASP A 6 -14.90 20.71 13.53
C ASP A 6 -13.58 19.95 13.41
N LYS A 7 -13.05 19.56 14.56
CA LYS A 7 -11.69 19.11 14.89
C LYS A 7 -11.19 17.84 14.17
N LYS A 8 -11.75 17.48 13.02
CA LYS A 8 -11.56 16.21 12.31
C LYS A 8 -11.17 16.32 10.84
N THR A 9 -10.89 17.51 10.31
CA THR A 9 -10.27 17.65 8.98
C THR A 9 -8.78 17.32 9.09
N LYS A 10 -8.49 16.05 9.36
CA LYS A 10 -7.13 15.55 9.49
C LYS A 10 -6.56 15.33 8.09
N ASN A 11 -5.39 15.89 7.81
CA ASN A 11 -4.70 15.80 6.52
C ASN A 11 -4.53 14.33 6.11
N ARG A 12 -5.32 13.90 5.13
CA ARG A 12 -5.22 12.58 4.51
C ARG A 12 -4.29 12.67 3.32
N GLY A 13 -3.35 11.76 3.24
CA GLY A 13 -2.37 11.72 2.16
C GLY A 13 -1.74 10.36 2.08
N PHE A 14 -1.36 9.99 0.86
CA PHE A 14 -0.61 8.78 0.60
C PHE A 14 0.58 9.13 -0.28
N ALA A 15 1.66 8.38 -0.14
CA ALA A 15 2.84 8.46 -0.97
C ALA A 15 3.21 7.04 -1.41
N GLY A 16 3.26 6.82 -2.72
CA GLY A 16 3.65 5.55 -3.32
C GLY A 16 5.01 5.66 -4.00
N LEU A 17 5.84 4.64 -3.83
CA LEU A 17 7.08 4.43 -4.53
C LEU A 17 7.01 3.09 -5.26
N SER A 18 7.33 3.11 -6.54
CA SER A 18 7.43 1.90 -7.37
C SER A 18 8.74 1.90 -8.12
N TYR A 19 9.46 0.79 -8.04
CA TYR A 19 10.71 0.57 -8.77
C TYR A 19 10.62 -0.73 -9.56
N VAL A 20 10.91 -0.70 -10.85
CA VAL A 20 10.91 -1.89 -11.70
C VAL A 20 12.32 -2.08 -12.26
N TYR A 21 12.91 -3.23 -11.95
CA TYR A 21 14.19 -3.65 -12.48
C TYR A 21 13.99 -4.58 -13.67
N GLN A 22 14.36 -4.09 -14.87
CA GLN A 22 14.44 -4.86 -16.12
C GLN A 22 13.24 -5.79 -16.38
N GLN A 23 12.01 -5.36 -16.04
CA GLN A 23 10.78 -6.15 -16.16
C GLN A 23 10.88 -7.57 -15.57
N THR A 24 11.75 -7.78 -14.59
CA THR A 24 11.93 -9.08 -13.91
C THR A 24 11.38 -9.00 -12.50
N VAL A 25 11.68 -7.90 -11.81
CA VAL A 25 11.23 -7.64 -10.44
C VAL A 25 10.73 -6.21 -10.30
N GLY A 26 9.57 -6.04 -9.67
CA GLY A 26 9.02 -4.76 -9.26
C GLY A 26 8.94 -4.68 -7.73
N LEU A 27 9.44 -3.61 -7.15
CA LEU A 27 9.24 -3.26 -5.75
C LEU A 27 8.17 -2.19 -5.66
N LEU A 28 7.24 -2.40 -4.74
CA LEU A 28 6.14 -1.49 -4.43
C LEU A 28 6.24 -1.14 -2.96
N PHE A 29 6.15 0.15 -2.66
CA PHE A 29 6.07 0.66 -1.31
C PHE A 29 5.04 1.77 -1.28
N GLU A 30 4.19 1.77 -0.29
CA GLU A 30 3.18 2.78 -0.10
C GLU A 30 3.11 3.13 1.37
N TRP A 31 3.13 4.43 1.63
CA TRP A 31 2.91 5.01 2.92
C TRP A 31 1.59 5.78 2.88
N ASP A 32 0.69 5.51 3.81
CA ASP A 32 -0.66 6.09 3.83
C ASP A 32 -0.97 6.62 5.23
N ASN A 33 -1.43 7.87 5.28
CA ASN A 33 -1.90 8.52 6.50
C ASN A 33 -3.44 8.55 6.51
N ALA A 34 -4.03 7.50 7.06
CA ALA A 34 -5.47 7.36 7.19
C ALA A 34 -5.95 8.11 8.42
N THR A 35 -6.29 9.38 8.26
CA THR A 35 -7.03 10.16 9.27
C THR A 35 -6.24 10.51 10.54
N GLU A 36 -5.49 9.65 11.23
CA GLU A 36 -4.70 10.03 12.41
C GLU A 36 -3.22 9.67 12.27
N TRP A 37 -2.31 10.46 12.87
CA TRP A 37 -0.86 10.12 12.88
C TRP A 37 -0.57 8.76 13.51
N LYS A 38 -1.49 8.26 14.35
CA LYS A 38 -1.43 6.92 14.97
C LYS A 38 -1.97 5.79 14.08
N GLU A 39 -2.68 6.11 13.00
CA GLU A 39 -3.28 5.18 12.04
C GLU A 39 -2.50 5.14 10.71
N ARG A 40 -1.21 5.46 10.76
CA ARG A 40 -0.32 5.40 9.60
C ARG A 40 -0.12 3.96 9.17
N ARG A 41 -0.17 3.73 7.86
CA ARG A 41 -0.08 2.41 7.24
C ARG A 41 1.13 2.36 6.32
N ILE A 42 1.81 1.24 6.37
CA ILE A 42 2.79 0.86 5.37
C ILE A 42 2.20 -0.31 4.58
N ASN A 43 2.21 -0.20 3.27
CA ASN A 43 2.00 -1.32 2.36
C ASN A 43 3.28 -1.52 1.57
N PHE A 44 3.66 -2.77 1.33
CA PHE A 44 4.80 -3.10 0.50
C PHE A 44 4.46 -4.28 -0.39
N GLY A 45 5.17 -4.41 -1.49
CA GLY A 45 4.94 -5.50 -2.42
C GLY A 45 6.16 -5.81 -3.27
N LEU A 46 6.23 -7.07 -3.66
CA LEU A 46 7.18 -7.60 -4.62
C LEU A 46 6.37 -8.16 -5.79
N ARG A 47 6.61 -7.65 -6.99
CA ARG A 47 6.11 -8.17 -8.25
C ARG A 47 7.21 -8.96 -8.92
N TYR A 48 6.95 -10.21 -9.25
CA TYR A 48 7.81 -11.03 -10.09
C TYR A 48 7.15 -11.21 -11.45
N PHE A 49 7.88 -10.90 -12.51
CA PHE A 49 7.43 -11.09 -13.88
C PHE A 49 7.96 -12.44 -14.36
N VAL A 50 7.09 -13.44 -14.44
CA VAL A 50 7.44 -14.75 -14.99
C VAL A 50 7.53 -14.66 -16.51
N THR A 51 6.60 -13.93 -17.12
CA THR A 51 6.61 -13.55 -18.54
C THR A 51 6.11 -12.11 -18.67
N PRO A 52 6.28 -11.42 -19.82
CA PRO A 52 5.76 -10.07 -20.01
C PRO A 52 4.24 -9.95 -19.83
N VAL A 53 3.52 -11.07 -19.88
CA VAL A 53 2.06 -11.16 -19.75
C VAL A 53 1.61 -11.83 -18.45
N PHE A 54 2.51 -12.44 -17.67
CA PHE A 54 2.18 -13.16 -16.44
C PHE A 54 3.03 -12.68 -15.27
N THR A 55 2.37 -12.22 -14.21
CA THR A 55 2.99 -11.65 -13.02
C THR A 55 2.51 -12.33 -11.76
N VAL A 56 3.42 -12.52 -10.80
CA VAL A 56 3.13 -12.98 -9.44
C VAL A 56 3.47 -11.86 -8.48
N ASP A 57 2.49 -11.35 -7.75
CA ASP A 57 2.68 -10.29 -6.76
C ASP A 57 2.51 -10.85 -5.35
N ALA A 58 3.50 -10.62 -4.49
CA ALA A 58 3.41 -10.81 -3.05
C ALA A 58 3.29 -9.43 -2.39
N ILE A 59 2.18 -9.16 -1.72
CA ILE A 59 1.84 -7.83 -1.19
C ILE A 59 1.55 -7.96 0.31
N GLY A 60 2.26 -7.20 1.13
CA GLY A 60 1.93 -6.96 2.54
C GLY A 60 1.12 -5.67 2.66
N ARG A 61 -0.06 -5.73 3.26
CA ARG A 61 -0.92 -4.56 3.50
C ARG A 61 -1.20 -4.37 4.98
N ASN A 62 -1.52 -3.12 5.35
CA ASN A 62 -1.84 -2.72 6.72
C ASN A 62 -0.74 -3.11 7.71
N VAL A 63 0.52 -2.89 7.33
CA VAL A 63 1.65 -3.10 8.23
C VAL A 63 1.75 -1.84 9.10
N PRO A 64 1.56 -1.94 10.43
CA PRO A 64 1.64 -0.79 11.31
C PRO A 64 3.07 -0.24 11.33
N GLU A 65 3.21 1.09 11.42
CA GLU A 65 4.52 1.73 11.56
C GLU A 65 5.18 1.31 12.90
N PRO A 66 6.49 1.05 12.95
CA PRO A 66 7.18 0.76 14.20
C PRO A 66 6.97 1.90 15.22
N GLY A 67 6.39 1.59 16.38
CA GLY A 67 6.11 2.57 17.43
C GLY A 67 4.67 3.12 17.46
N THR A 68 3.83 2.78 16.48
CA THR A 68 2.38 3.01 16.57
C THR A 68 1.67 1.80 17.18
N PRO A 69 0.97 1.94 18.33
CA PRO A 69 0.28 0.84 18.98
C PRO A 69 -1.09 0.64 18.32
N ASP A 70 -1.11 0.28 17.04
CA ASP A 70 -2.36 -0.04 16.36
C ASP A 70 -2.59 -1.56 16.51
N LYS A 71 -3.35 -1.93 17.54
CA LYS A 71 -3.57 -3.33 17.96
C LYS A 71 -4.78 -3.99 17.27
N GLU A 72 -5.56 -3.23 16.50
CA GLU A 72 -6.88 -3.68 16.02
C GLU A 72 -6.91 -4.13 14.55
N ARG A 73 -5.84 -3.92 13.78
CA ARG A 73 -5.78 -4.31 12.36
C ARG A 73 -4.76 -5.41 12.10
N GLU A 74 -5.23 -6.53 11.59
CA GLU A 74 -4.39 -7.65 11.16
C GLU A 74 -3.59 -7.27 9.92
N THR A 75 -2.31 -7.64 9.90
CA THR A 75 -1.45 -7.50 8.72
C THR A 75 -1.91 -8.48 7.66
N GLU A 76 -2.33 -7.97 6.50
CA GLU A 76 -2.77 -8.80 5.38
C GLU A 76 -1.57 -9.18 4.51
N ARG A 77 -1.51 -10.46 4.11
CA ARG A 77 -0.54 -10.96 3.14
C ARG A 77 -1.30 -11.50 1.95
N VAL A 78 -1.14 -10.84 0.81
CA VAL A 78 -1.86 -11.14 -0.42
C VAL A 78 -0.90 -11.70 -1.45
N LEU A 79 -1.26 -12.84 -2.03
CA LEU A 79 -0.59 -13.38 -3.22
C LEU A 79 -1.53 -13.21 -4.41
N ARG A 80 -1.11 -12.46 -5.42
CA ARG A 80 -1.92 -12.15 -6.59
C ARG A 80 -1.25 -12.66 -7.86
N LEU A 81 -2.01 -13.40 -8.65
CA LEU A 81 -1.60 -13.85 -9.98
C LEU A 81 -2.28 -12.97 -11.03
N GLY A 82 -1.48 -12.34 -11.88
CA GLY A 82 -1.95 -11.44 -12.94
C GLY A 82 -1.62 -12.02 -14.31
N TYR A 83 -2.61 -12.03 -15.20
CA TYR A 83 -2.43 -12.40 -16.60
C TYR A 83 -3.04 -11.31 -17.49
N THR A 84 -2.25 -10.79 -18.43
CA THR A 84 -2.66 -9.75 -19.37
C THR A 84 -2.66 -10.30 -20.79
N GLY A 85 -3.84 -10.38 -21.42
CA GLY A 85 -3.99 -10.72 -22.83
C GLY A 85 -4.52 -9.53 -23.63
N SER A 86 -4.19 -9.48 -24.92
CA SER A 86 -4.80 -8.58 -25.91
C SER A 86 -5.56 -9.42 -26.93
N PHE A 87 -6.71 -8.94 -27.39
CA PHE A 87 -7.51 -9.53 -28.46
C PHE A 87 -7.58 -8.60 -29.66
#